data_AF-A0A2P5M860-F1
#
_entry.id   AF-A0A2P5M860-F1
#
_cell.length_a   1.000
_cell.length_b   1.000
_cell.length_c   1.000
_cell.angle_alpha   90.00
_cell.angle_beta   90.00
_cell.angle_gamma   90.00
#
_symmetry.space_group_name_H-M   'P 1'
#
loop_
_entity.id
_entity.type
_entity.pdbx_description
1 polymer ?
#
loop_
_entity_poly.entity_id
_entity_poly.type
_entity_poly.pdbx_seq_one_letter_code
_entity_poly.pdbx_strand_id
1 'polypeptide(L)'
;MRLLNLNSLSDMINHILGDAKVYFDLDVITLCLLDEKAEIAQFLVDDGYNYEGSNELILLEDKELLDNTFGLSMRSYIGPYRNNKFGTFFPGKSPKPTSVAITPINRRGKYLGSLNLGSFQSDRFAL
;
A
#
# COMPACT_ATOMS: atom_id res chain seq x y z
N MET A 1 2.63 13.24 15.75
CA MET A 1 1.35 12.54 15.47
C MET A 1 0.58 13.35 14.42
N ARG A 2 1.06 13.38 13.16
CA ARG A 2 0.53 14.28 12.10
C ARG A 2 -0.69 13.73 11.38
N LEU A 3 -0.82 12.41 11.26
CA LEU A 3 -1.92 11.73 10.55
C LEU A 3 -3.33 12.08 11.06
N LEU A 4 -3.49 12.33 12.35
CA LEU A 4 -4.79 12.68 12.94
C LEU A 4 -5.22 14.13 12.68
N ASN A 5 -4.32 14.96 12.14
CA ASN A 5 -4.54 16.39 11.88
C ASN A 5 -4.57 16.71 10.38
N LEU A 6 -4.69 15.70 9.51
CA LEU A 6 -4.75 15.90 8.06
C LEU A 6 -6.19 16.22 7.64
N ASN A 7 -6.34 17.12 6.69
CA ASN A 7 -7.63 17.71 6.33
C ASN A 7 -8.35 16.94 5.21
N SER A 8 -7.64 16.08 4.47
CA SER A 8 -8.23 15.23 3.43
C SER A 8 -7.57 13.85 3.33
N LEU A 9 -8.23 12.93 2.61
CA LEU A 9 -7.66 11.62 2.28
C LEU A 9 -6.41 11.76 1.40
N SER A 10 -6.41 12.69 0.45
CA SER A 10 -5.28 12.96 -0.44
C SER A 10 -4.05 13.42 0.33
N ASP A 11 -4.23 14.30 1.33
CA ASP A 11 -3.17 14.71 2.24
C ASP A 11 -2.60 13.51 3.00
N MET A 12 -3.47 12.62 3.48
CA MET A 12 -3.06 11.38 4.15
C MET A 12 -2.24 10.48 3.24
N ILE A 13 -2.69 10.27 2.01
CA ILE A 13 -1.98 9.45 1.03
C ILE A 13 -0.62 10.07 0.70
N ASN A 14 -0.55 11.38 0.45
CA ASN A 14 0.70 12.09 0.20
C ASN A 14 1.68 11.96 1.38
N HIS A 15 1.20 12.10 2.61
CA HIS A 15 2.03 11.96 3.79
C HIS A 15 2.56 10.52 3.96
N ILE A 16 1.73 9.52 3.68
CA ILE A 16 2.14 8.11 3.75
C ILE A 16 3.16 7.79 2.65
N LEU A 17 2.87 8.15 1.40
CA LEU A 17 3.71 7.75 0.26
C LEU A 17 5.00 8.61 0.14
N GLY A 18 4.97 9.86 0.60
CA GLY A 18 6.12 10.77 0.59
C GLY A 18 6.87 10.80 1.92
N ASP A 19 6.28 11.41 2.95
CA ASP A 19 6.99 11.73 4.20
C ASP A 19 7.41 10.47 4.97
N ALA A 20 6.54 9.45 5.04
CA ALA A 20 6.87 8.22 5.76
C ALA A 20 8.06 7.50 5.11
N LYS A 21 8.20 7.59 3.78
CA LYS A 21 9.34 7.03 3.05
C LYS A 21 10.66 7.61 3.55
N VAL A 22 10.72 8.93 3.70
CA VAL A 22 11.92 9.63 4.19
C VAL A 22 12.15 9.35 5.67
N TYR A 23 11.09 9.47 6.48
CA TYR A 23 11.20 9.36 7.94
C TYR A 23 11.64 7.97 8.40
N PHE A 24 11.16 6.92 7.72
CA PHE A 24 11.50 5.54 8.03
C PHE A 24 12.63 4.99 7.15
N ASP A 25 13.27 5.81 6.32
CA ASP A 25 14.34 5.43 5.39
C ASP A 25 13.96 4.27 4.44
N LEU A 26 12.72 4.25 3.92
CA LEU A 26 12.20 3.15 3.10
C LEU A 26 12.54 3.34 1.61
N ASP A 27 12.91 2.26 0.92
CA ASP A 27 13.22 2.33 -0.52
C ASP A 27 11.94 2.42 -1.37
N VAL A 28 10.92 1.66 -0.98
CA VAL A 28 9.65 1.56 -1.70
C VAL A 28 8.49 1.54 -0.71
N ILE A 29 7.48 2.37 -0.96
CA ILE A 29 6.19 2.32 -0.28
C ILE A 29 5.08 2.34 -1.32
N THR A 30 4.07 1.52 -1.11
CA THR A 30 2.83 1.53 -1.89
C THR A 30 1.64 1.35 -0.96
N LEU A 31 0.49 1.86 -1.39
CA LEU A 31 -0.77 1.79 -0.70
C LEU A 31 -1.80 1.18 -1.65
N CYS A 32 -2.38 0.05 -1.27
CA CYS A 32 -3.56 -0.48 -1.93
C CYS A 32 -4.80 -0.05 -1.14
N LEU A 33 -5.84 0.43 -1.81
CA LEU A 33 -7.14 0.71 -1.21
C LEU A 33 -8.24 -0.03 -1.98
N LEU A 34 -9.16 -0.66 -1.25
CA LEU A 34 -10.34 -1.29 -1.84
C LEU A 34 -11.36 -0.22 -2.18
N ASP A 35 -11.77 -0.17 -3.45
CA ASP A 35 -12.69 0.84 -4.00
C ASP A 35 -13.71 0.23 -4.95
N GLU A 36 -14.50 -0.73 -4.44
CA GLU A 36 -15.49 -1.51 -5.20
C GLU A 36 -16.55 -0.67 -5.93
N LYS A 37 -16.70 0.60 -5.55
CA LYS A 37 -17.72 1.52 -6.06
C LYS A 37 -17.14 2.77 -6.70
N ALA A 38 -15.83 2.85 -6.87
CA ALA A 38 -15.13 4.05 -7.34
C ALA A 38 -15.40 5.31 -6.47
N GLU A 39 -15.77 5.15 -5.21
CA GLU A 39 -16.04 6.27 -4.29
C GLU A 39 -14.73 6.95 -3.86
N ILE A 40 -13.66 6.16 -3.63
CA ILE A 40 -12.33 6.70 -3.31
C ILE A 40 -11.75 7.39 -4.54
N ALA A 41 -11.81 6.76 -5.71
CA ALA A 41 -11.38 7.31 -6.99
C ALA A 41 -12.04 8.67 -7.24
N GLN A 42 -13.38 8.75 -7.13
CA GLN A 42 -14.12 9.99 -7.32
C GLN A 42 -13.69 11.06 -6.31
N PHE A 43 -13.58 10.69 -5.03
CA PHE A 43 -13.15 11.62 -3.98
C PHE A 43 -11.75 12.20 -4.24
N LEU A 44 -10.81 11.38 -4.71
CA LEU A 44 -9.46 11.82 -5.06
C LEU A 44 -9.46 12.78 -6.26
N VAL A 45 -10.27 12.50 -7.29
CA VAL A 45 -10.42 13.40 -8.45
C VAL A 45 -11.02 14.73 -8.02
N ASP A 46 -12.05 14.71 -7.18
CA ASP A 46 -12.73 15.92 -6.68
C ASP A 46 -11.77 16.79 -5.83
N ASP A 47 -10.84 16.17 -5.12
CA ASP A 47 -9.78 16.83 -4.34
C ASP A 47 -8.54 17.24 -5.21
N GLY A 48 -8.61 17.05 -6.53
CA GLY A 48 -7.55 17.39 -7.48
C GLY A 48 -6.33 16.47 -7.44
N TYR A 49 -6.46 15.28 -6.85
CA TYR A 49 -5.40 14.30 -6.70
C TYR A 49 -5.29 13.39 -7.94
N ASN A 50 -4.16 13.47 -8.65
CA ASN A 50 -3.90 12.62 -9.81
C ASN A 50 -3.34 11.24 -9.39
N TYR A 51 -4.23 10.30 -9.07
CA TYR A 51 -3.82 8.94 -8.72
C TYR A 51 -3.49 8.06 -9.93
N GLU A 52 -4.07 8.32 -11.10
CA GLU A 52 -3.89 7.48 -12.31
C GLU A 52 -2.44 7.45 -12.80
N GLY A 53 -1.69 8.54 -12.56
CA GLY A 53 -0.26 8.60 -12.86
C GLY A 53 0.64 7.93 -11.82
N SER A 54 0.10 7.45 -10.70
CA SER A 54 0.87 6.95 -9.57
C SER A 54 1.00 5.43 -9.60
N ASN A 55 2.24 4.93 -9.51
CA ASN A 55 2.52 3.51 -9.26
C ASN A 55 2.56 3.19 -7.75
N GLU A 56 2.29 4.16 -6.89
CA GLU A 56 2.37 4.03 -5.43
C GLU A 56 1.01 3.96 -4.76
N LEU A 57 -0.04 4.47 -5.39
CA LEU A 57 -1.42 4.27 -4.98
C LEU A 57 -2.10 3.29 -5.95
N ILE A 58 -2.68 2.24 -5.42
CA ILE A 58 -3.34 1.18 -6.20
C ILE A 58 -4.79 1.09 -5.69
N LEU A 59 -5.75 1.39 -6.55
CA LEU A 59 -7.16 1.18 -6.23
C LEU A 59 -7.58 -0.21 -6.74
N LEU A 60 -8.17 -1.00 -5.87
CA LEU A 60 -8.64 -2.35 -6.16
C LEU A 60 -10.15 -2.34 -6.35
N GLU A 61 -10.63 -2.87 -7.46
CA GLU A 61 -12.06 -2.98 -7.74
C GLU A 61 -12.74 -4.10 -6.94
N ASP A 62 -11.97 -5.03 -6.41
CA ASP A 62 -12.43 -6.13 -5.56
C ASP A 62 -11.38 -6.51 -4.50
N LYS A 63 -11.78 -7.40 -3.60
CA LYS A 63 -10.94 -7.90 -2.50
C LYS A 63 -10.15 -9.17 -2.83
N GLU A 64 -10.21 -9.69 -4.06
CA GLU A 64 -9.64 -10.99 -4.43
C GLU A 64 -8.13 -11.02 -4.17
N LEU A 65 -7.41 -9.95 -4.54
CA LEU A 65 -5.98 -9.82 -4.27
C LEU A 65 -5.67 -9.93 -2.77
N LEU A 66 -6.47 -9.30 -1.92
CA LEU A 66 -6.27 -9.28 -0.48
C LEU A 66 -6.61 -10.65 0.15
N ASP A 67 -7.73 -11.24 -0.26
CA ASP A 67 -8.17 -12.57 0.15
C ASP A 67 -7.10 -13.63 -0.22
N ASN A 68 -6.60 -13.61 -1.45
CA ASN A 68 -5.57 -14.55 -1.92
C ASN A 68 -4.22 -14.37 -1.21
N THR A 69 -3.91 -13.15 -0.77
CA THR A 69 -2.61 -12.84 -0.15
C THR A 69 -2.60 -13.16 1.34
N PHE A 70 -3.65 -12.79 2.06
CA PHE A 70 -3.69 -12.80 3.52
C PHE A 70 -4.66 -13.85 4.10
N GLY A 71 -5.62 -14.33 3.29
CA GLY A 71 -6.69 -15.23 3.70
C GLY A 71 -7.52 -14.69 4.86
N LEU A 72 -8.34 -15.57 5.45
CA LEU A 72 -9.19 -15.21 6.60
C LEU A 72 -8.40 -14.75 7.84
N SER A 73 -7.11 -15.08 7.90
CA SER A 73 -6.25 -14.73 9.02
C SER A 73 -5.87 -13.25 9.07
N MET A 74 -5.98 -12.52 7.94
CA MET A 74 -5.59 -11.11 7.83
C MET A 74 -4.19 -10.81 8.40
N ARG A 75 -3.25 -11.76 8.31
CA ARG A 75 -1.90 -11.60 8.84
C ARG A 75 -0.99 -10.93 7.83
N SER A 76 -0.18 -9.98 8.28
CA SER A 76 0.88 -9.39 7.47
C SER A 76 1.87 -10.44 6.97
N TYR A 77 2.38 -10.24 5.76
CA TYR A 77 3.57 -10.95 5.29
C TYR A 77 4.80 -10.08 5.53
N ILE A 78 5.83 -10.64 6.15
CA ILE A 78 7.13 -9.99 6.38
C ILE A 78 8.19 -10.99 5.96
N GLY A 79 9.07 -10.62 5.04
CA GLY A 79 10.09 -11.56 4.54
C GLY A 79 10.61 -11.22 3.15
N PRO A 80 11.23 -12.21 2.46
CA PRO A 80 11.79 -11.99 1.13
C PRO A 80 10.72 -11.66 0.10
N TYR A 81 11.04 -10.78 -0.84
CA TYR A 81 10.17 -10.48 -1.97
C TYR A 81 10.08 -11.67 -2.92
N ARG A 82 8.87 -11.96 -3.38
CA ARG A 82 8.55 -13.02 -4.35
C ARG A 82 7.67 -12.43 -5.43
N ASN A 83 8.23 -12.16 -6.61
CA ASN A 83 7.52 -11.46 -7.69
C ASN A 83 6.20 -12.13 -8.08
N ASN A 84 6.17 -13.46 -8.14
CA ASN A 84 4.97 -14.23 -8.47
C ASN A 84 3.82 -14.06 -7.45
N LYS A 85 4.13 -13.72 -6.20
CA LYS A 85 3.15 -13.57 -5.12
C LYS A 85 2.84 -12.11 -4.81
N PHE A 86 3.83 -11.23 -4.94
CA PHE A 86 3.74 -9.84 -4.46
C PHE A 86 3.97 -8.80 -5.56
N GLY A 87 4.11 -9.20 -6.82
CA GLY A 87 4.32 -8.30 -7.96
C GLY A 87 3.26 -7.21 -8.07
N THR A 88 2.00 -7.59 -7.85
CA THR A 88 0.83 -6.70 -7.91
C THR A 88 0.84 -5.60 -6.85
N PHE A 89 1.49 -5.80 -5.71
CA PHE A 89 1.65 -4.78 -4.66
C PHE A 89 2.78 -3.79 -4.96
N PHE A 90 3.61 -4.03 -5.97
CA PHE A 90 4.75 -3.14 -6.32
C PHE A 90 4.82 -2.91 -7.85
N PRO A 91 3.76 -2.35 -8.47
CA PRO A 91 3.69 -2.13 -9.91
C PRO A 91 4.71 -1.08 -10.35
N GLY A 92 5.22 -1.21 -11.58
CA GLY A 92 6.11 -0.21 -12.20
C GLY A 92 7.48 0.00 -11.52
N LYS A 93 7.75 -0.58 -10.35
CA LYS A 93 9.02 -0.40 -9.63
C LYS A 93 10.17 -1.17 -10.29
N SER A 94 11.27 -0.48 -10.55
CA SER A 94 12.57 -1.01 -10.96
C SER A 94 13.69 -0.18 -10.30
N PRO A 95 14.60 -0.78 -9.51
CA PRO A 95 14.63 -2.21 -9.17
C PRO A 95 13.46 -2.64 -8.28
N LYS A 96 13.18 -3.95 -8.26
CA LYS A 96 12.21 -4.55 -7.32
C LYS A 96 12.83 -4.66 -5.91
N PRO A 97 12.04 -4.57 -4.83
CA PRO A 97 12.55 -4.82 -3.48
C PRO A 97 13.07 -6.26 -3.34
N THR A 98 14.03 -6.46 -2.46
CA THR A 98 14.58 -7.77 -2.09
C THR A 98 13.89 -8.34 -0.85
N SER A 99 13.42 -7.47 0.05
CA SER A 99 12.61 -7.81 1.22
C SER A 99 11.40 -6.89 1.33
N VAL A 100 10.29 -7.39 1.89
CA VAL A 100 9.01 -6.67 1.99
C VAL A 100 8.28 -6.93 3.30
N ALA A 101 7.51 -5.94 3.74
CA ALA A 101 6.46 -6.06 4.74
C ALA A 101 5.14 -5.57 4.13
N ILE A 102 4.17 -6.48 3.97
CA ILE A 102 2.87 -6.22 3.35
C ILE A 102 1.81 -6.43 4.43
N THR A 103 1.17 -5.34 4.84
CA THR A 103 0.26 -5.33 5.99
C THR A 103 -1.15 -4.99 5.53
N PRO A 104 -2.15 -5.87 5.77
CA PRO A 104 -3.52 -5.57 5.43
C PRO A 104 -4.06 -4.43 6.30
N ILE A 105 -4.74 -3.48 5.67
CA ILE A 105 -5.54 -2.47 6.36
C ILE A 105 -6.94 -3.06 6.46
N ASN A 106 -7.43 -3.23 7.69
CA ASN A 106 -8.76 -3.76 7.92
C ASN A 106 -9.46 -2.99 9.04
N ARG A 107 -10.79 -3.03 9.01
CA ARG A 107 -11.65 -2.47 10.04
C ARG A 107 -12.78 -3.42 10.32
N ARG A 108 -12.90 -3.86 11.58
CA ARG A 108 -13.94 -4.82 12.02
C ARG A 108 -13.98 -6.09 11.17
N GLY A 109 -12.79 -6.61 10.83
CA GLY A 109 -12.64 -7.84 10.05
C GLY A 109 -12.95 -7.72 8.56
N LYS A 110 -13.10 -6.50 8.04
CA LYS A 110 -13.24 -6.24 6.59
C LYS A 110 -11.98 -5.58 6.06
N TYR A 111 -11.52 -6.04 4.90
CA TYR A 111 -10.43 -5.38 4.19
C TYR A 111 -10.82 -3.97 3.75
N LEU A 112 -9.89 -3.06 3.91
CA LEU A 112 -9.91 -1.72 3.33
C LEU A 112 -8.77 -1.52 2.32
N GLY A 113 -7.78 -2.43 2.31
CA GLY A 113 -6.59 -2.29 1.48
C GLY A 113 -5.36 -2.94 2.10
N SER A 114 -4.18 -2.47 1.73
CA SER A 114 -2.90 -2.86 2.34
C SER A 114 -1.87 -1.74 2.26
N LEU A 115 -1.01 -1.66 3.27
CA LEU A 115 0.20 -0.84 3.25
C LEU A 115 1.39 -1.75 2.99
N ASN A 116 2.15 -1.45 1.94
CA ASN A 116 3.22 -2.35 1.48
C ASN A 116 4.55 -1.60 1.47
N LEU A 117 5.50 -2.12 2.23
CA LEU A 117 6.84 -1.58 2.41
C LEU A 117 7.82 -2.51 1.71
N GLY A 118 8.76 -1.95 0.96
CA GLY A 118 9.81 -2.69 0.29
C GLY A 118 11.18 -2.07 0.54
N SER A 119 12.19 -2.93 0.65
CA SER A 119 13.58 -2.51 0.73
C SER A 119 14.46 -3.25 -0.26
N PHE A 120 15.53 -2.60 -0.71
CA PHE A 120 16.60 -3.22 -1.48
C PHE A 120 17.60 -3.98 -0.59
N GLN A 121 17.54 -3.76 0.73
CA GLN A 121 18.28 -4.53 1.72
C GLN A 121 17.53 -5.83 2.06
N SER A 122 18.18 -6.97 1.87
CA SER A 122 17.53 -8.29 2.03
C SER A 122 17.22 -8.65 3.47
N ASP A 123 17.95 -8.07 4.43
CA ASP A 123 17.87 -8.33 5.87
C ASP A 123 16.88 -7.44 6.61
N ARG A 124 16.44 -6.34 5.99
CA ARG A 124 15.57 -5.35 6.65
C ARG A 124 14.23 -5.91 7.14
N PHE A 125 13.65 -6.85 6.40
CA PHE A 125 12.45 -7.58 6.78
C PHE A 125 12.73 -9.08 6.97
N ALA A 126 13.95 -9.45 7.37
CA ALA A 126 14.25 -10.83 7.74
C ALA A 126 13.57 -11.17 9.08
N LEU A 127 12.78 -12.24 9.08
CA LEU A 127 12.23 -12.88 10.28
C LEU A 127 13.15 -14.01 10.75
#